data_AF-A0A7U7TU24-F1
#
_entry.id   AF-A0A7U7TU24-F1
#
_cell.length_a   1.000
_cell.length_b   1.000
_cell.length_c   1.000
_cell.angle_alpha   90.00
_cell.angle_beta   90.00
_cell.angle_gamma   90.00
#
_symmetry.space_group_name_H-M   'P 1'
#
loop_
_entity.id
_entity.type
_entity.pdbx_description
1 polymer ?
#
loop_
_entity_poly.entity_id
_entity_poly.type
_entity_poly.pdbx_seq_one_letter_code
_entity_poly.pdbx_strand_id
1 'polypeptide(L)'
;MTGLGTLLFLVGIGMLIFGLVSFRKRNWPRKKTQIIIISSILAIIIGVGIIPTTDEEASTEEPTKQEEKTEKVDNTPVLKAETTFTTDDEGTLVVKGRTNPGAEVILDFIDIPDAVTTADEDGAFSLSVNQLDKAQDAVLTIAIDGQTKEQTLKLALTPAYETKLAEKAEAERVAAEKAEAERVERERVAAEEKRAADAKVAAEKKAEEARVAAEKKAAEEKRVAAERSKAAAAAQPDTSNEQGQMVYVTATGKKYHYDQNCRGLNNSNGETAVTVAQAKARGLTLCKFEQ
;
A
#
# COMPACT_ATOMS: atom_id res chain seq x y z
N MET A 1 54.13 11.76 -28.48
CA MET A 1 53.46 11.66 -27.16
C MET A 1 51.95 11.51 -27.33
N THR A 2 51.47 10.47 -28.01
CA THR A 2 50.04 10.28 -28.32
C THR A 2 49.34 9.27 -27.39
N GLY A 3 50.08 8.58 -26.51
CA GLY A 3 49.53 7.49 -25.70
C GLY A 3 48.77 7.93 -24.44
N LEU A 4 49.12 9.06 -23.82
CA LEU A 4 48.57 9.44 -22.52
C LEU A 4 47.13 9.98 -22.62
N GLY A 5 46.84 10.80 -23.64
CA GLY A 5 45.49 11.35 -23.86
C GLY A 5 44.46 10.28 -24.21
N THR A 6 44.83 9.33 -25.08
CA THR A 6 43.97 8.18 -25.42
C THR A 6 43.74 7.24 -24.23
N LEU A 7 44.75 7.07 -23.36
CA LEU A 7 44.60 6.26 -22.15
C LEU A 7 43.61 6.91 -21.17
N LEU A 8 43.71 8.23 -20.96
CA LEU A 8 42.80 8.97 -20.08
C LEU A 8 41.36 8.99 -20.61
N PHE A 9 41.18 9.11 -21.93
CA PHE A 9 39.87 9.04 -22.57
C PHE A 9 39.20 7.67 -22.39
N LEU A 10 39.95 6.57 -22.58
CA LEU A 10 39.43 5.21 -22.40
C LEU A 10 39.13 4.90 -20.92
N VAL A 11 39.94 5.40 -19.98
CA VAL A 11 39.69 5.30 -18.53
C VAL A 11 38.44 6.09 -18.13
N GLY A 12 38.25 7.30 -18.68
CA GLY A 12 37.06 8.13 -18.45
C GLY A 12 35.77 7.46 -18.92
N ILE A 13 35.77 6.86 -20.12
CA ILE A 13 34.62 6.10 -20.64
C ILE A 13 34.34 4.88 -19.77
N GLY A 14 35.38 4.16 -19.33
CA GLY A 14 35.23 3.00 -18.44
C GLY A 14 34.58 3.35 -17.09
N MET A 15 35.00 4.47 -16.48
CA MET A 15 34.39 4.96 -15.24
C MET A 15 32.95 5.45 -15.42
N LEU A 16 32.63 6.06 -16.56
CA LEU A 16 31.28 6.52 -16.88
C LEU A 16 30.31 5.34 -17.05
N ILE A 17 30.74 4.29 -17.77
CA ILE A 17 29.95 3.05 -17.91
C ILE A 17 29.80 2.34 -16.56
N PHE A 18 30.86 2.27 -15.73
CA PHE A 18 30.79 1.70 -14.38
C PHE A 18 29.84 2.49 -13.46
N GLY A 19 29.83 3.83 -13.55
CA GLY A 19 28.89 4.70 -12.83
C GLY A 19 27.43 4.43 -13.20
N LEU A 20 27.12 4.25 -14.49
CA LEU A 20 25.78 3.91 -14.97
C LEU A 20 25.32 2.49 -14.56
N VAL A 21 26.21 1.50 -14.62
CA VAL A 21 25.90 0.12 -14.21
C VAL A 21 25.71 0.01 -12.69
N SER A 22 26.52 0.72 -11.91
CA SER A 22 26.38 0.77 -10.44
C SER A 22 25.13 1.53 -9.98
N PHE A 23 24.66 2.54 -10.74
CA PHE A 23 23.40 3.23 -10.49
C PHE A 23 22.16 2.33 -10.65
N ARG A 24 22.24 1.31 -11.52
CA ARG A 24 21.15 0.33 -11.73
C ARG A 24 21.12 -0.75 -10.63
N LYS A 25 22.18 -0.91 -9.83
CA LYS A 25 22.18 -1.78 -8.64
C LYS A 25 21.74 -0.95 -7.43
N ARG A 26 20.45 -1.09 -7.13
CA ARG A 26 19.57 -0.33 -6.21
C ARG A 26 20.03 -0.28 -4.73
N ASN A 27 21.23 0.21 -4.42
CA ASN A 27 21.63 0.52 -3.04
C ASN A 27 22.75 1.57 -2.88
N TRP A 28 23.17 2.28 -3.93
CA TRP A 28 24.22 3.31 -3.80
C TRP A 28 23.65 4.71 -3.49
N PRO A 29 24.14 5.42 -2.46
CA PRO A 29 23.63 6.76 -2.13
C PRO A 29 23.89 7.76 -3.26
N ARG A 30 22.81 8.44 -3.68
CA ARG A 30 22.74 9.32 -4.87
C ARG A 30 23.86 10.36 -4.96
N LYS A 31 24.30 10.91 -3.82
CA LYS A 31 25.39 11.91 -3.74
C LYS A 31 26.75 11.36 -4.22
N LYS A 32 27.05 10.08 -3.97
CA LYS A 32 28.33 9.47 -4.38
C LYS A 32 28.36 9.15 -5.89
N THR A 33 27.22 8.75 -6.46
CA THR A 33 27.08 8.52 -7.91
C THR A 33 27.15 9.82 -8.72
N GLN A 34 26.61 10.93 -8.21
CA GLN A 34 26.74 12.24 -8.88
C GLN A 34 28.21 12.70 -8.99
N ILE A 35 29.00 12.55 -7.93
CA ILE A 35 30.42 12.96 -7.91
C ILE A 35 31.22 12.17 -8.96
N ILE A 36 30.99 10.86 -9.10
CA ILE A 36 31.70 10.01 -10.06
C ILE A 36 31.34 10.38 -11.51
N ILE A 37 30.06 10.64 -11.79
CA ILE A 37 29.60 11.01 -13.13
C ILE A 37 30.17 12.39 -13.53
N ILE A 38 30.11 13.38 -12.63
CA ILE A 38 30.64 14.73 -12.89
C ILE A 38 32.17 14.69 -13.09
N SER A 39 32.90 13.93 -12.28
CA SER A 39 34.35 13.73 -12.43
C SER A 39 34.72 13.08 -13.78
N SER A 40 33.93 12.11 -14.25
CA SER A 40 34.19 11.46 -15.55
C SER A 40 33.94 12.38 -16.75
N ILE A 41 32.93 13.26 -16.68
CA ILE A 41 32.62 14.23 -17.74
C ILE A 41 33.73 15.30 -17.81
N LEU A 42 34.24 15.74 -16.65
CA LEU A 42 35.33 16.72 -16.59
C LEU A 42 36.64 16.16 -17.20
N ALA A 43 36.95 14.88 -16.98
CA ALA A 43 38.12 14.23 -17.57
C ALA A 43 38.03 14.07 -19.10
N ILE A 44 36.82 13.89 -19.65
CA ILE A 44 36.59 13.77 -21.09
C ILE A 44 36.78 15.11 -21.80
N ILE A 45 36.37 16.23 -21.19
CA ILE A 45 36.53 17.58 -21.76
C ILE A 45 38.00 17.98 -21.87
N ILE A 46 38.83 17.60 -20.89
CA ILE A 46 40.28 17.86 -20.90
C ILE A 46 40.99 17.01 -21.99
N GLY A 47 40.47 15.82 -22.31
CA GLY A 47 41.05 14.93 -23.32
C GLY A 47 40.82 15.37 -24.79
N VAL A 48 39.78 16.16 -25.07
CA VAL A 48 39.43 16.61 -26.43
C VAL A 48 40.24 17.84 -26.87
N GLY A 49 40.85 18.58 -25.94
CA GLY A 49 41.59 19.81 -26.21
C GLY A 49 42.99 19.66 -26.81
N ILE A 50 43.46 18.44 -27.14
CA ILE A 50 44.82 18.20 -27.66
C ILE A 50 44.76 17.43 -28.99
N ILE A 51 44.24 18.07 -30.03
CA ILE A 51 44.47 17.65 -31.42
C ILE A 51 45.12 18.86 -32.12
N PRO A 52 46.39 18.79 -32.55
CA PRO A 52 47.02 19.88 -33.28
C PRO A 52 46.60 19.78 -34.76
N THR A 53 45.87 20.78 -35.25
CA THR A 53 45.76 21.03 -36.69
C THR A 53 47.05 21.69 -37.15
N THR A 54 47.76 20.97 -38.01
CA THR A 54 48.96 21.41 -38.72
C THR A 54 48.53 22.19 -39.96
N ASP A 55 49.08 23.37 -40.17
CA ASP A 55 49.50 23.88 -41.48
C ASP A 55 50.73 24.78 -41.25
N GLU A 56 51.82 24.44 -41.96
CA GLU A 56 53.06 25.21 -42.13
C GLU A 56 52.75 26.56 -42.84
N GLU A 57 53.54 27.65 -42.75
CA GLU A 57 54.95 27.77 -43.07
C GLU A 57 55.64 28.92 -42.34
N ALA A 58 56.96 28.76 -42.21
CA ALA A 58 57.90 29.67 -41.61
C ALA A 58 58.16 30.93 -42.46
N SER A 59 58.35 32.07 -41.80
CA SER A 59 59.38 33.02 -42.21
C SER A 59 59.83 33.90 -41.04
N THR A 60 61.10 33.76 -40.75
CA THR A 60 62.02 34.59 -39.95
C THR A 60 61.73 36.08 -39.99
N GLU A 61 61.69 36.74 -38.83
CA GLU A 61 62.27 38.06 -38.59
C GLU A 61 62.51 38.33 -37.08
N GLU A 62 63.55 39.11 -36.80
CA GLU A 62 64.31 39.32 -35.56
C GLU A 62 63.56 40.01 -34.37
N PRO A 63 64.14 40.04 -33.15
CA PRO A 63 63.39 40.37 -31.94
C PRO A 63 63.28 41.89 -31.75
N THR A 64 62.11 42.44 -32.01
CA THR A 64 61.79 43.83 -31.66
C THR A 64 61.27 43.88 -30.23
N LYS A 65 62.14 44.41 -29.35
CA LYS A 65 61.84 44.93 -28.01
C LYS A 65 60.56 45.79 -28.04
N GLN A 66 59.43 45.20 -27.68
CA GLN A 66 58.25 45.95 -27.25
C GLN A 66 58.17 45.84 -25.74
N GLU A 67 58.35 46.99 -25.09
CA GLU A 67 58.01 47.17 -23.69
C GLU A 67 56.51 46.93 -23.56
N GLU A 68 56.16 45.71 -23.14
CA GLU A 68 54.85 45.42 -22.59
C GLU A 68 54.71 46.32 -21.36
N LYS A 69 54.06 47.46 -21.56
CA LYS A 69 53.45 48.21 -20.48
C LYS A 69 52.33 47.29 -19.96
N THR A 70 52.70 46.33 -19.13
CA THR A 70 51.80 45.72 -18.16
C THR A 70 51.30 46.88 -17.31
N GLU A 71 50.24 47.52 -17.77
CA GLU A 71 49.39 48.32 -16.94
C GLU A 71 48.96 47.36 -15.84
N LYS A 72 49.54 47.55 -14.65
CA LYS A 72 49.14 46.82 -13.46
C LYS A 72 47.66 47.09 -13.31
N VAL A 73 46.83 46.14 -13.73
CA VAL A 73 45.41 46.16 -13.45
C VAL A 73 45.34 46.26 -11.93
N ASP A 74 44.75 47.35 -11.45
CA ASP A 74 44.54 47.56 -10.03
C ASP A 74 43.51 46.52 -9.57
N ASN A 75 44.01 45.40 -9.07
CA ASN A 75 43.19 44.25 -8.65
C ASN A 75 42.57 44.48 -7.26
N THR A 76 42.58 45.72 -6.74
CA THR A 76 41.88 46.07 -5.52
C THR A 76 40.37 45.85 -5.72
N PRO A 77 39.71 45.05 -4.86
CA PRO A 77 38.27 44.81 -4.88
C PRO A 77 37.45 46.12 -4.83
N VAL A 78 36.73 46.41 -5.91
CA VAL A 78 35.77 47.51 -5.98
C VAL A 78 34.35 46.93 -6.05
N LEU A 79 33.44 47.46 -5.25
CA LEU A 79 32.03 47.11 -5.27
C LEU A 79 31.20 48.38 -5.19
N LYS A 80 30.30 48.56 -6.16
CA LYS A 80 29.35 49.67 -6.25
C LYS A 80 27.98 49.12 -6.61
N ALA A 81 27.14 48.93 -5.60
CA ALA A 81 25.75 48.55 -5.75
C ALA A 81 24.90 49.34 -4.75
N GLU A 82 23.60 49.48 -5.02
CA GLU A 82 22.65 49.97 -4.02
C GLU A 82 22.66 49.06 -2.78
N THR A 83 22.23 49.56 -1.64
CA THR A 83 22.20 48.81 -0.38
C THR A 83 20.79 48.33 -0.01
N THR A 84 19.77 48.79 -0.73
CA THR A 84 18.36 48.50 -0.47
C THR A 84 17.69 48.09 -1.76
N PHE A 85 17.05 46.92 -1.76
CA PHE A 85 16.32 46.43 -2.92
C PHE A 85 14.95 45.91 -2.50
N THR A 86 13.99 46.01 -3.42
CA THR A 86 12.65 45.44 -3.27
C THR A 86 12.40 44.45 -4.39
N THR A 87 11.61 43.42 -4.12
CA THR A 87 11.13 42.53 -5.19
C THR A 87 10.23 43.28 -6.18
N ASP A 88 9.90 42.66 -7.30
CA ASP A 88 8.68 42.98 -8.05
C ASP A 88 7.45 42.31 -7.40
N ASP A 89 6.30 42.46 -8.03
CA ASP A 89 5.03 41.89 -7.56
C ASP A 89 4.96 40.37 -7.74
N GLU A 90 5.90 39.78 -8.48
CA GLU A 90 6.07 38.35 -8.70
C GLU A 90 7.08 37.74 -7.71
N GLY A 91 7.71 38.55 -6.87
CA GLY A 91 8.71 38.11 -5.89
C GLY A 91 10.11 37.96 -6.46
N THR A 92 10.36 38.53 -7.63
CA THR A 92 11.68 38.57 -8.27
C THR A 92 12.45 39.77 -7.77
N LEU A 93 13.65 39.52 -7.28
CA LEU A 93 14.62 40.53 -6.92
C LEU A 93 15.68 40.63 -8.01
N VAL A 94 16.04 41.85 -8.42
CA VAL A 94 17.15 42.07 -9.35
C VAL A 94 18.18 43.01 -8.71
N VAL A 95 19.36 42.47 -8.40
CA VAL A 95 20.48 43.22 -7.83
C VAL A 95 21.45 43.56 -8.95
N LYS A 96 21.68 44.85 -9.20
CA LYS A 96 22.61 45.35 -10.22
C LYS A 96 23.71 46.18 -9.58
N GLY A 97 24.89 46.16 -10.18
CA GLY A 97 26.00 46.98 -9.74
C GLY A 97 27.20 46.91 -10.67
N ARG A 98 28.31 47.49 -10.19
CA ARG A 98 29.62 47.42 -10.84
C ARG A 98 30.69 46.93 -9.87
N THR A 99 31.62 46.15 -10.38
CA THR A 99 32.82 45.64 -9.71
C THR A 99 33.98 45.56 -10.71
N ASN A 100 35.06 44.85 -10.39
CA ASN A 100 36.17 44.63 -11.30
C ASN A 100 35.73 43.68 -12.44
N PRO A 101 36.17 43.90 -13.69
CA PRO A 101 35.90 42.97 -14.79
C PRO A 101 36.31 41.54 -14.47
N GLY A 102 35.44 40.58 -14.75
CA GLY A 102 35.70 39.16 -14.48
C GLY A 102 35.65 38.75 -13.00
N ALA A 103 35.34 39.66 -12.07
CA ALA A 103 35.17 39.30 -10.66
C ALA A 103 33.95 38.37 -10.47
N GLU A 104 34.08 37.40 -9.58
CA GLU A 104 32.95 36.59 -9.13
C GLU A 104 32.13 37.40 -8.13
N VAL A 105 30.81 37.40 -8.30
CA VAL A 105 29.85 38.12 -7.47
C VAL A 105 28.88 37.09 -6.88
N ILE A 106 28.84 37.03 -5.55
CA ILE A 106 28.08 36.08 -4.78
C ILE A 106 27.11 36.87 -3.91
N LEU A 107 25.83 36.54 -3.99
CA LEU A 107 24.81 37.05 -3.09
C LEU A 107 24.41 35.92 -2.14
N ASP A 108 24.93 35.99 -0.92
CA ASP A 108 24.73 35.03 0.15
C ASP A 108 23.47 35.37 0.94
N PHE A 109 22.61 34.37 1.10
CA PHE A 109 21.34 34.45 1.82
C PHE A 109 21.31 33.49 3.00
N ILE A 110 20.68 33.93 4.09
CA ILE A 110 20.36 33.03 5.20
C ILE A 110 19.26 32.04 4.76
N ASP A 111 19.59 30.75 4.80
CA ASP A 111 18.71 29.60 4.50
C ASP A 111 18.21 29.50 3.04
N ILE A 112 18.74 30.28 2.12
CA ILE A 112 18.41 30.23 0.69
C ILE A 112 19.72 29.98 -0.09
N PRO A 113 19.72 29.18 -1.17
CA PRO A 113 20.91 28.99 -1.97
C PRO A 113 21.47 30.30 -2.51
N ASP A 114 22.79 30.45 -2.44
CA ASP A 114 23.50 31.62 -2.94
C ASP A 114 23.26 31.83 -4.44
N ALA A 115 23.13 33.09 -4.83
CA ALA A 115 23.10 33.47 -6.24
C ALA A 115 24.49 33.93 -6.66
N VAL A 116 25.03 33.34 -7.74
CA VAL A 116 26.38 33.62 -8.22
C VAL A 116 26.34 34.10 -9.66
N THR A 117 27.13 35.12 -9.97
CA THR A 117 27.39 35.59 -11.33
C THR A 117 28.84 36.03 -11.45
N THR A 118 29.33 36.20 -12.67
CA THR A 118 30.59 36.90 -12.94
C THR A 118 30.27 38.27 -13.54
N ALA A 119 31.06 39.28 -13.19
CA ALA A 119 30.96 40.59 -13.83
C ALA A 119 31.48 40.54 -15.27
N ASP A 120 30.88 41.33 -16.15
CA ASP A 120 31.27 41.42 -17.56
C ASP A 120 32.59 42.19 -17.76
N GLU A 121 32.99 42.38 -19.02
CA GLU A 121 34.23 43.08 -19.40
C GLU A 121 34.25 44.56 -18.94
N ASP A 122 33.07 45.16 -18.74
CA ASP A 122 32.90 46.53 -18.22
C ASP A 122 32.77 46.57 -16.69
N GLY A 123 32.84 45.40 -16.05
CA GLY A 123 32.65 45.20 -14.62
C GLY A 123 31.20 45.30 -14.16
N ALA A 124 30.21 45.32 -15.06
CA ALA A 124 28.81 45.31 -14.67
C ALA A 124 28.33 43.89 -14.34
N PHE A 125 27.40 43.80 -13.38
CA PHE A 125 26.78 42.54 -13.02
C PHE A 125 25.28 42.73 -12.77
N SER A 126 24.53 41.64 -12.94
CA SER A 126 23.11 41.56 -12.63
C SER A 126 22.79 40.18 -12.07
N LEU A 127 22.32 40.12 -10.83
CA LEU A 127 21.83 38.92 -10.17
C LEU A 127 20.32 38.97 -10.10
N SER A 128 19.67 37.84 -10.37
CA SER A 128 18.22 37.70 -10.22
C SER A 128 17.93 36.56 -9.26
N VAL A 129 17.11 36.85 -8.26
CA VAL A 129 16.63 35.88 -7.28
C VAL A 129 15.12 35.84 -7.38
N ASN A 130 14.59 34.69 -7.75
CA ASN A 130 13.16 34.49 -7.90
C ASN A 130 12.58 33.92 -6.60
N GLN A 131 11.35 34.33 -6.28
CA GLN A 131 10.58 33.77 -5.17
C GLN A 131 11.25 33.96 -3.80
N LEU A 132 11.61 35.20 -3.47
CA LEU A 132 12.14 35.50 -2.13
C LEU A 132 11.02 35.41 -1.09
N ASP A 133 10.92 34.30 -0.35
CA ASP A 133 9.76 34.03 0.51
C ASP A 133 9.65 34.93 1.77
N LYS A 134 10.72 35.67 2.12
CA LYS A 134 10.77 36.53 3.30
C LYS A 134 11.67 37.74 3.06
N ALA A 135 11.30 38.89 3.63
CA ALA A 135 12.22 40.01 3.75
C ALA A 135 13.41 39.62 4.65
N GLN A 136 14.62 39.89 4.19
CA GLN A 136 15.84 39.54 4.90
C GLN A 136 17.03 40.38 4.42
N ASP A 137 18.06 40.43 5.25
CA ASP A 137 19.36 40.93 4.80
C ASP A 137 20.10 39.84 4.02
N ALA A 138 20.95 40.26 3.09
CA ALA A 138 21.86 39.39 2.33
C ALA A 138 23.25 40.03 2.27
N VAL A 139 24.28 39.21 2.09
CA VAL A 139 25.66 39.69 1.96
C VAL A 139 26.07 39.55 0.50
N LEU A 140 26.36 40.69 -0.14
CA LEU A 140 26.93 40.74 -1.47
C LEU A 140 28.45 40.72 -1.36
N THR A 141 29.05 39.63 -1.80
CA THR A 141 30.50 39.41 -1.79
C THR A 141 31.02 39.43 -3.22
N ILE A 142 32.11 40.14 -3.44
CA ILE A 142 32.88 40.00 -4.68
C ILE A 142 34.24 39.39 -4.38
N ALA A 143 34.71 38.55 -5.29
CA ALA A 143 36.01 37.90 -5.23
C ALA A 143 36.76 38.10 -6.55
N ILE A 144 37.98 38.62 -6.45
CA ILE A 144 38.90 38.77 -7.58
C ILE A 144 40.32 38.50 -7.09
N ASP A 145 41.06 37.65 -7.80
CA ASP A 145 42.46 37.31 -7.50
C ASP A 145 42.74 36.95 -6.03
N GLY A 146 41.80 36.24 -5.39
CA GLY A 146 41.91 35.81 -3.99
C GLY A 146 41.66 36.92 -2.96
N GLN A 147 41.30 38.12 -3.37
CA GLN A 147 40.83 39.21 -2.51
C GLN A 147 39.31 39.31 -2.55
N THR A 148 38.70 39.64 -1.41
CA THR A 148 37.24 39.79 -1.32
C THR A 148 36.83 41.15 -0.78
N LYS A 149 35.60 41.55 -1.12
CA LYS A 149 34.92 42.69 -0.52
C LYS A 149 33.44 42.40 -0.36
N GLU A 150 32.90 42.77 0.78
CA GLU A 150 31.52 42.47 1.17
C GLU A 150 30.71 43.75 1.36
N GLN A 151 29.42 43.67 1.05
CA GLN A 151 28.44 44.72 1.29
C GLN A 151 27.11 44.08 1.74
N THR A 152 26.62 44.48 2.91
CA THR A 152 25.30 44.06 3.37
C THR A 152 24.21 44.78 2.58
N LEU A 153 23.24 44.01 2.09
CA LEU A 153 22.04 44.49 1.40
C LEU A 153 20.81 44.24 2.27
N LYS A 154 19.90 45.22 2.32
CA LYS A 154 18.57 45.08 2.91
C LYS A 154 17.57 44.75 1.82
N LEU A 155 16.94 43.59 1.90
CA LEU A 155 16.01 43.11 0.88
C LEU A 155 14.60 43.07 1.48
N ALA A 156 13.68 43.76 0.82
CA ALA A 156 12.29 43.82 1.22
C ALA A 156 11.38 43.23 0.13
N LEU A 157 10.20 42.79 0.54
CA LEU A 157 9.15 42.35 -0.36
C LEU A 157 8.25 43.54 -0.71
N THR A 158 7.63 43.52 -1.89
CA THR A 158 6.55 44.47 -2.18
C THR A 158 5.28 44.07 -1.42
N PRO A 159 4.44 45.05 -1.02
CA PRO A 159 3.16 44.74 -0.38
C PRO A 159 2.24 43.82 -1.22
N ALA A 160 2.32 43.93 -2.55
CA ALA A 160 1.59 43.05 -3.45
C ALA A 160 2.09 41.60 -3.37
N TYR A 161 3.40 41.37 -3.33
CA TYR A 161 3.96 40.03 -3.19
C TYR A 161 3.75 39.44 -1.79
N GLU A 162 3.83 40.26 -0.72
CA GLU A 162 3.47 39.83 0.65
C GLU A 162 2.02 39.35 0.72
N THR A 163 1.10 40.05 0.05
CA THR A 163 -0.31 39.66 -0.04
C THR A 163 -0.45 38.32 -0.78
N LYS A 164 0.24 38.13 -1.92
CA LYS A 164 0.23 36.85 -2.65
C LYS A 164 0.78 35.69 -1.81
N LEU A 165 1.85 35.91 -1.04
CA LEU A 165 2.40 34.93 -0.10
C LEU A 165 1.38 34.56 0.99
N ALA A 166 0.70 35.56 1.56
CA ALA A 166 -0.32 35.35 2.58
C ALA A 166 -1.53 34.58 2.04
N GLU A 167 -2.03 34.95 0.85
CA GLU A 167 -3.12 34.25 0.17
C GLU A 167 -2.75 32.80 -0.16
N LYS A 168 -1.53 32.56 -0.64
CA LYS A 168 -1.02 31.20 -0.91
C LYS A 168 -0.95 30.37 0.38
N ALA A 169 -0.42 30.93 1.46
CA ALA A 169 -0.33 30.25 2.75
C ALA A 169 -1.71 29.96 3.36
N GLU A 170 -2.67 30.88 3.21
CA GLU A 170 -4.06 30.66 3.63
C GLU A 170 -4.74 29.58 2.78
N ALA A 171 -4.58 29.61 1.45
CA ALA A 171 -5.12 28.59 0.56
C ALA A 171 -4.56 27.19 0.89
N GLU A 172 -3.27 27.09 1.20
CA GLU A 172 -2.64 25.83 1.63
C GLU A 172 -3.20 25.35 2.97
N ARG A 173 -3.36 26.24 3.96
CA ARG A 173 -3.97 25.90 5.26
C ARG A 173 -5.41 25.39 5.10
N VAL A 174 -6.22 26.10 4.31
CA VAL A 174 -7.62 25.70 4.02
C VAL A 174 -7.67 24.36 3.29
N ALA A 175 -6.76 24.13 2.33
CA ALA A 175 -6.66 22.86 1.63
C ALA A 175 -6.25 21.70 2.57
N ALA A 176 -5.29 21.95 3.46
CA ALA A 176 -4.83 20.96 4.46
C ALA A 176 -5.95 20.60 5.46
N GLU A 177 -6.67 21.60 5.98
CA GLU A 177 -7.81 21.40 6.89
C GLU A 177 -8.92 20.60 6.21
N LYS A 178 -9.28 20.94 4.96
CA LYS A 178 -10.29 20.20 4.20
C LYS A 178 -9.87 18.75 3.94
N ALA A 179 -8.60 18.52 3.60
CA ALA A 179 -8.06 17.18 3.39
C ALA A 179 -8.05 16.35 4.69
N GLU A 180 -7.80 16.99 5.84
CA GLU A 180 -7.91 16.36 7.15
C GLU A 180 -9.35 16.03 7.52
N ALA A 181 -10.28 16.97 7.37
CA ALA A 181 -11.70 16.75 7.63
C ALA A 181 -12.26 15.60 6.77
N GLU A 182 -11.88 15.52 5.50
CA GLU A 182 -12.27 14.43 4.61
C GLU A 182 -11.68 13.08 5.04
N ARG A 183 -10.43 13.05 5.49
CA ARG A 183 -9.79 11.83 6.03
C ARG A 183 -10.51 11.33 7.28
N VAL A 184 -10.81 12.22 8.22
CA VAL A 184 -11.52 11.90 9.46
C VAL A 184 -12.92 11.36 9.15
N GLU A 185 -13.63 11.97 8.19
CA GLU A 185 -14.96 11.50 7.80
C GLU A 185 -14.91 10.12 7.14
N ARG A 186 -13.96 9.88 6.22
CA ARG A 186 -13.77 8.56 5.62
C ARG A 186 -13.46 7.48 6.65
N GLU A 187 -12.65 7.79 7.66
CA GLU A 187 -12.34 6.87 8.75
C GLU A 187 -13.57 6.57 9.61
N ARG A 188 -14.40 7.58 9.91
CA ARG A 188 -15.66 7.41 10.64
C ARG A 188 -16.62 6.49 9.90
N VAL A 189 -16.82 6.72 8.60
CA VAL A 189 -17.67 5.87 7.75
C VAL A 189 -17.15 4.44 7.70
N ALA A 190 -15.85 4.25 7.46
CA ALA A 190 -15.24 2.91 7.45
C ALA A 190 -15.37 2.19 8.80
N ALA A 191 -15.23 2.90 9.92
CA ALA A 191 -15.40 2.34 11.26
C ALA A 191 -16.87 1.95 11.53
N GLU A 192 -17.83 2.73 11.05
CA GLU A 192 -19.25 2.42 11.15
C GLU A 192 -19.63 1.21 10.30
N GLU A 193 -19.18 1.15 9.04
CA GLU A 193 -19.40 0.00 8.16
C GLU A 193 -18.81 -1.28 8.75
N LYS A 194 -17.60 -1.21 9.32
CA LYS A 194 -16.98 -2.35 9.99
C LYS A 194 -17.78 -2.80 11.21
N ARG A 195 -18.27 -1.87 12.04
CA ARG A 195 -19.14 -2.21 13.18
C ARG A 195 -20.45 -2.85 12.71
N ALA A 196 -21.05 -2.35 11.64
CA ALA A 196 -22.27 -2.91 11.08
C ALA A 196 -22.04 -4.33 10.51
N ALA A 197 -20.91 -4.56 9.82
CA ALA A 197 -20.52 -5.88 9.33
C ALA A 197 -20.27 -6.87 10.49
N ASP A 198 -19.47 -6.45 11.49
CA ASP A 198 -19.18 -7.26 12.68
C ASP A 198 -20.48 -7.63 13.44
N ALA A 199 -21.44 -6.70 13.54
CA ALA A 199 -22.74 -6.96 14.14
C ALA A 199 -23.60 -7.95 13.35
N LYS A 200 -23.60 -7.89 12.01
CA LYS A 200 -24.32 -8.84 11.15
C LYS A 200 -23.75 -10.25 11.29
N VAL A 201 -22.42 -10.40 11.27
CA VAL A 201 -21.75 -11.69 11.45
C VAL A 201 -22.06 -12.28 12.83
N ALA A 202 -22.06 -11.45 13.88
CA ALA A 202 -22.42 -11.90 15.23
C ALA A 202 -23.89 -12.35 15.32
N ALA A 203 -24.82 -11.62 14.67
CA ALA A 203 -26.23 -11.99 14.63
C ALA A 203 -26.47 -13.29 13.85
N GLU A 204 -25.81 -13.48 12.71
CA GLU A 204 -25.89 -14.70 11.90
C GLU A 204 -25.36 -15.91 12.66
N LYS A 205 -24.19 -15.78 13.33
CA LYS A 205 -23.64 -16.86 14.15
C LYS A 205 -24.59 -17.25 15.29
N LYS A 206 -25.19 -16.28 15.97
CA LYS A 206 -26.18 -16.54 17.04
C LYS A 206 -27.44 -17.22 16.49
N ALA A 207 -27.90 -16.83 15.30
CA ALA A 207 -29.04 -17.46 14.64
C ALA A 207 -28.74 -18.91 14.23
N GLU A 208 -27.54 -19.18 13.72
CA GLU A 208 -27.07 -20.52 13.37
C GLU A 208 -26.99 -21.43 14.60
N GLU A 209 -26.36 -20.95 15.68
CA GLU A 209 -26.27 -21.69 16.94
C GLU A 209 -27.66 -22.03 17.51
N ALA A 210 -28.61 -21.08 17.43
CA ALA A 210 -30.00 -21.32 17.84
C ALA A 210 -30.70 -22.36 16.95
N ARG A 211 -30.47 -22.35 15.63
CA ARG A 211 -31.04 -23.34 14.71
C ARG A 211 -30.50 -24.74 15.00
N VAL A 212 -29.18 -24.88 15.17
CA VAL A 212 -28.53 -26.16 15.50
C VAL A 212 -29.03 -26.69 16.86
N ALA A 213 -29.20 -25.82 17.85
CA ALA A 213 -29.74 -26.22 19.15
C ALA A 213 -31.21 -26.68 19.05
N ALA A 214 -32.04 -25.98 18.28
CA ALA A 214 -33.43 -26.36 18.05
C ALA A 214 -33.54 -27.70 17.28
N GLU A 215 -32.70 -27.91 16.27
CA GLU A 215 -32.65 -29.15 15.50
C GLU A 215 -32.23 -30.35 16.37
N LYS A 216 -31.18 -30.19 17.20
CA LYS A 216 -30.76 -31.24 18.14
C LYS A 216 -31.86 -31.59 19.14
N LYS A 217 -32.56 -30.58 19.67
CA LYS A 217 -33.68 -30.81 20.59
C LYS A 217 -34.82 -31.56 19.91
N ALA A 218 -35.20 -31.16 18.70
CA ALA A 218 -36.24 -31.84 17.92
C ALA A 218 -35.85 -33.27 17.53
N ALA A 219 -34.58 -33.52 17.20
CA ALA A 219 -34.07 -34.85 16.89
C ALA A 219 -34.10 -35.77 18.12
N GLU A 220 -33.70 -35.28 19.29
CA GLU A 220 -33.76 -36.05 20.54
C GLU A 220 -35.21 -36.35 20.95
N GLU A 221 -36.12 -35.38 20.84
CA GLU A 221 -37.56 -35.59 21.09
C GLU A 221 -38.14 -36.67 20.18
N LYS A 222 -37.80 -36.67 18.89
CA LYS A 222 -38.20 -37.74 17.95
C LYS A 222 -37.61 -39.09 18.34
N ARG A 223 -36.35 -39.13 18.78
CA ARG A 223 -35.67 -40.38 19.21
C ARG A 223 -36.34 -40.98 20.44
N VAL A 224 -36.61 -40.16 21.46
CA VAL A 224 -37.32 -40.57 22.68
C VAL A 224 -38.74 -41.03 22.37
N ALA A 225 -39.46 -40.35 21.47
CA ALA A 225 -40.79 -40.77 21.05
C ALA A 225 -40.78 -42.13 20.33
N ALA A 226 -39.81 -42.36 19.43
CA ALA A 226 -39.64 -43.63 18.74
C ALA A 226 -39.21 -44.78 19.67
N GLU A 227 -38.40 -44.49 20.69
CA GLU A 227 -38.00 -45.48 21.69
C GLU A 227 -39.17 -45.87 22.61
N ARG A 228 -39.98 -44.90 23.02
CA ARG A 228 -41.22 -45.14 23.79
C ARG A 228 -42.23 -45.98 23.00
N SER A 229 -42.41 -45.73 21.71
CA SER A 229 -43.33 -46.53 20.89
C SER A 229 -42.86 -47.98 20.71
N LYS A 230 -41.55 -48.21 20.55
CA LYS A 230 -40.96 -49.56 20.52
C LYS A 230 -41.12 -50.30 21.85
N ALA A 231 -40.85 -49.63 22.98
CA ALA A 231 -41.04 -50.23 24.30
C ALA A 231 -42.52 -50.58 24.58
N ALA A 232 -43.46 -49.73 24.15
CA ALA A 232 -44.89 -50.02 24.26
C ALA A 232 -45.32 -51.22 23.39
N ALA A 233 -44.73 -51.40 22.20
CA ALA A 233 -44.98 -52.56 21.35
C ALA A 233 -44.40 -53.86 21.93
N ALA A 234 -43.24 -53.82 22.59
CA ALA A 234 -42.61 -54.98 23.22
C ALA A 234 -43.25 -55.38 24.58
N ALA A 235 -43.98 -54.48 25.22
CA ALA A 235 -44.70 -54.73 26.48
C ALA A 235 -46.15 -55.20 26.27
N GLN A 236 -46.60 -55.39 25.03
CA GLN A 236 -47.84 -56.10 24.77
C GLN A 236 -47.61 -57.58 25.09
N PRO A 237 -48.38 -58.17 26.03
CA PRO A 237 -48.30 -59.60 26.27
C PRO A 237 -48.65 -60.31 24.97
N ASP A 238 -47.81 -61.29 24.61
CA ASP A 238 -47.99 -62.21 23.50
C ASP A 238 -49.24 -63.07 23.77
N THR A 239 -50.42 -62.46 23.63
CA THR A 239 -51.72 -63.13 23.71
C THR A 239 -52.09 -63.78 22.39
N SER A 240 -51.14 -63.83 21.44
CA SER A 240 -51.28 -64.51 20.15
C SER A 240 -51.30 -66.04 20.28
N ASN A 241 -51.10 -66.60 21.48
CA ASN A 241 -51.22 -68.03 21.71
C ASN A 241 -52.26 -68.30 22.81
N GLU A 242 -53.23 -69.16 22.47
CA GLU A 242 -54.30 -69.76 23.32
C GLU A 242 -55.70 -69.12 23.36
N GLN A 243 -55.91 -67.81 23.12
CA GLN A 243 -57.29 -67.23 23.14
C GLN A 243 -57.88 -66.94 21.75
N GLY A 244 -57.04 -66.62 20.75
CA GLY A 244 -57.45 -66.42 19.36
C GLY A 244 -57.37 -67.66 18.48
N GLN A 245 -56.87 -68.79 19.01
CA GLN A 245 -56.74 -70.02 18.22
C GLN A 245 -58.14 -70.59 17.94
N MET A 246 -58.42 -70.84 16.66
CA MET A 246 -59.67 -71.44 16.21
C MET A 246 -59.60 -72.95 16.40
N VAL A 247 -60.67 -73.52 16.95
CA VAL A 247 -60.86 -74.96 17.16
C VAL A 247 -62.16 -75.41 16.53
N TYR A 248 -62.18 -76.65 16.07
CA TYR A 248 -63.34 -77.28 15.45
C TYR A 248 -64.18 -77.99 16.51
N VAL A 249 -65.47 -77.69 16.51
CA VAL A 249 -66.46 -78.31 17.41
C VAL A 249 -67.63 -78.85 16.60
N THR A 250 -68.30 -79.88 17.10
CA THR A 250 -69.52 -80.42 16.47
C THR A 250 -70.76 -79.92 17.22
N ALA A 251 -71.92 -79.93 16.56
CA ALA A 251 -73.17 -79.40 17.14
C ALA A 251 -73.57 -80.08 18.47
N THR A 252 -73.27 -81.37 18.64
CA THR A 252 -73.66 -82.17 19.81
C THR A 252 -72.47 -82.75 20.59
N GLY A 253 -71.23 -82.50 20.14
CA GLY A 253 -70.04 -83.05 20.78
C GLY A 253 -69.72 -82.37 22.10
N LYS A 254 -69.01 -83.09 22.98
CA LYS A 254 -68.48 -82.55 24.26
C LYS A 254 -67.00 -82.16 24.18
N LYS A 255 -66.44 -82.20 22.97
CA LYS A 255 -65.01 -82.04 22.70
C LYS A 255 -64.77 -80.99 21.63
N TYR A 256 -63.67 -80.26 21.78
CA TYR A 256 -63.12 -79.42 20.72
C TYR A 256 -61.83 -80.05 20.19
N HIS A 257 -61.52 -79.72 18.95
CA HIS A 257 -60.44 -80.29 18.16
C HIS A 257 -59.60 -79.17 17.56
N TYR A 258 -58.27 -79.34 17.51
CA TYR A 258 -57.40 -78.37 16.84
C TYR A 258 -57.26 -78.68 15.35
N ASP A 259 -57.32 -79.97 14.99
CA ASP A 259 -57.25 -80.46 13.62
C ASP A 259 -58.65 -80.83 13.11
N GLN A 260 -58.96 -80.38 11.89
CA GLN A 260 -60.21 -80.70 11.19
C GLN A 260 -60.29 -82.19 10.81
N ASN A 261 -59.14 -82.88 10.72
CA ASN A 261 -59.03 -84.30 10.38
C ASN A 261 -58.85 -85.21 11.61
N CYS A 262 -59.10 -84.68 12.81
CA CYS A 262 -58.98 -85.49 14.02
C CYS A 262 -59.85 -86.74 13.93
N ARG A 263 -59.30 -87.90 14.29
CA ARG A 263 -60.00 -89.18 14.29
C ARG A 263 -61.33 -89.15 15.05
N GLY A 264 -61.42 -88.34 16.11
CA GLY A 264 -62.65 -88.15 16.88
C GLY A 264 -63.72 -87.30 16.17
N LEU A 265 -63.33 -86.53 15.16
CA LEU A 265 -64.17 -85.65 14.35
C LEU A 265 -64.67 -86.32 13.07
N ASN A 266 -63.89 -87.24 12.48
CA ASN A 266 -64.18 -87.92 11.20
C ASN A 266 -65.53 -88.66 11.10
N ASN A 267 -66.18 -88.96 12.22
CA ASN A 267 -67.50 -89.62 12.26
C ASN A 267 -68.67 -88.65 12.48
N SER A 268 -68.42 -87.33 12.49
CA SER A 268 -69.42 -86.30 12.75
C SER A 268 -69.92 -85.65 11.46
N ASN A 269 -71.23 -85.52 11.30
CA ASN A 269 -71.86 -84.94 10.08
C ASN A 269 -71.84 -83.40 10.06
N GLY A 270 -70.80 -82.77 10.60
CA GLY A 270 -70.62 -81.31 10.55
C GLY A 270 -69.82 -80.71 11.71
N GLU A 271 -68.87 -79.85 11.37
CA GLU A 271 -68.01 -79.08 12.26
C GLU A 271 -68.22 -77.57 12.10
N THR A 272 -67.89 -76.81 13.15
CA THR A 272 -67.87 -75.34 13.13
C THR A 272 -66.61 -74.86 13.83
N ALA A 273 -65.95 -73.86 13.25
CA ALA A 273 -64.77 -73.24 13.86
C ALA A 273 -65.19 -72.16 14.87
N VAL A 274 -64.72 -72.29 16.11
CA VAL A 274 -64.94 -71.33 17.21
C VAL A 274 -63.62 -71.06 17.93
N THR A 275 -63.51 -69.98 18.70
CA THR A 275 -62.28 -69.75 19.49
C THR A 275 -62.16 -70.77 20.63
N VAL A 276 -60.93 -71.10 21.02
CA VAL A 276 -60.66 -71.95 22.21
C VAL A 276 -61.42 -71.44 23.45
N ALA A 277 -61.47 -70.12 23.64
CA ALA A 277 -62.20 -69.49 24.74
C ALA A 277 -63.70 -69.79 24.67
N GLN A 278 -64.32 -69.68 23.48
CA GLN A 278 -65.73 -69.97 23.29
C GLN A 278 -66.04 -71.47 23.45
N ALA A 279 -65.14 -72.36 23.00
CA ALA A 279 -65.27 -73.80 23.20
C ALA A 279 -65.21 -74.17 24.69
N LYS A 280 -64.22 -73.66 25.43
CA LYS A 280 -64.09 -73.84 26.89
C LYS A 280 -65.29 -73.26 27.64
N ALA A 281 -65.79 -72.08 27.24
CA ALA A 281 -66.98 -71.47 27.83
C ALA A 281 -68.26 -72.29 27.61
N ARG A 282 -68.35 -73.03 26.50
CA ARG A 282 -69.42 -74.01 26.25
C ARG A 282 -69.23 -75.32 27.04
N GLY A 283 -68.21 -75.42 27.90
CA GLY A 283 -67.91 -76.62 28.68
C GLY A 283 -67.28 -77.76 27.87
N LEU A 284 -66.77 -77.47 26.66
CA LEU A 284 -66.11 -78.46 25.82
C LEU A 284 -64.68 -78.70 26.30
N THR A 285 -64.23 -79.95 26.22
CA THR A 285 -62.89 -80.38 26.63
C THR A 285 -62.04 -80.76 25.41
N LEU A 286 -60.71 -80.72 25.51
CA LEU A 286 -59.86 -81.13 24.39
C LEU A 286 -60.08 -82.62 24.05
N CYS A 287 -60.05 -82.94 22.76
CA CYS A 287 -60.13 -84.32 22.34
C CYS A 287 -58.95 -85.14 22.86
N LYS A 288 -59.23 -86.36 23.36
CA LYS A 288 -58.18 -87.24 23.90
C LYS A 288 -57.18 -87.70 22.83
N PHE A 289 -57.58 -87.68 21.56
CA PHE A 289 -56.69 -88.01 20.45
C PHE A 289 -55.75 -86.86 20.06
N GLU A 290 -55.93 -85.68 20.65
CA GLU A 290 -55.13 -84.47 20.39
C GLU A 290 -54.50 -83.93 21.69
N GLN A 291 -54.42 -84.76 22.74
CA GLN A 291 -53.75 -84.45 24.00
C GLN A 291 -52.24 -84.54 23.89
#